data_AF-A0A9X2HRW5-F1
#
_entry.id   AF-A0A9X2HRW5-F1
#
_cell.length_a   1.000
_cell.length_b   1.000
_cell.length_c   1.000
_cell.angle_alpha   90.00
_cell.angle_beta   90.00
_cell.angle_gamma   90.00
#
_symmetry.space_group_name_H-M   'P 1'
#
loop_
_entity.id
_entity.type
_entity.pdbx_description
1 polymer ?
#
loop_
_entity_poly.entity_id
_entity_poly.type
_entity_poly.pdbx_seq_one_letter_code
_entity_poly.pdbx_strand_id
1 'polypeptide(L)'
;MASERDEQLRESARHRGLKLVKSRRRKAGGDYGNYGLTDAGGTQLLGFGKGGLTASADEVEAYLRGAMRSDWKEAAKGLPKAKPAPKPKAPPKPKLKKLKIENLLAKLPSAKRSEVFTQLASAGRVRVERIVSGGQATPEDKPFKQDADEWVVLLAGSAAIRFEDSEEAALMPGDHLLIPAGTRHWVTRTDPDEPTVWLAVHFG
;
A
#
# COMPACT_ATOMS: atom_id res chain seq x y z
N MET A 1 7.21 -51.17 21.76
CA MET A 1 7.21 -49.70 21.60
C MET A 1 6.04 -49.34 20.68
N ALA A 2 5.06 -48.55 21.16
CA ALA A 2 4.00 -48.04 20.28
C ALA A 2 4.63 -47.04 19.30
N SER A 3 4.19 -47.02 18.05
CA SER A 3 4.69 -45.99 17.12
C SER A 3 4.11 -44.63 17.51
N GLU A 4 4.85 -43.55 17.27
CA GLU A 4 4.37 -42.16 17.46
C GLU A 4 3.01 -41.92 16.80
N ARG A 5 2.78 -42.58 15.65
CA ARG A 5 1.52 -42.59 14.92
C ARG A 5 0.35 -43.22 15.71
N ASP A 6 0.60 -44.26 16.50
CA ASP A 6 -0.43 -44.89 17.33
C ASP A 6 -0.90 -43.97 18.45
N GLU A 7 0.03 -43.19 19.01
CA GLU A 7 -0.24 -42.27 20.10
C GLU A 7 -1.08 -41.09 19.62
N GLN A 8 -0.73 -40.52 18.46
CA GLN A 8 -1.52 -39.47 17.80
C GLN A 8 -2.96 -39.92 17.50
N LEU A 9 -3.14 -41.15 17.01
CA LEU A 9 -4.48 -41.70 16.74
C LEU A 9 -5.27 -41.94 18.03
N ARG A 10 -4.61 -42.43 19.09
CA ARG A 10 -5.26 -42.62 20.40
C ARG A 10 -5.69 -41.32 21.04
N GLU A 11 -4.83 -40.31 21.00
CA GLU A 11 -5.12 -38.98 21.52
C GLU A 11 -6.28 -38.33 20.73
N SER A 12 -6.22 -38.40 19.40
CA SER A 12 -7.29 -37.91 18.52
C SER A 12 -8.63 -38.59 18.77
N ALA A 13 -8.64 -39.91 19.04
CA ALA A 13 -9.84 -40.64 19.42
C ALA A 13 -10.37 -40.21 20.79
N ARG A 14 -9.49 -40.09 21.79
CA ARG A 14 -9.85 -39.66 23.16
C ARG A 14 -10.52 -38.29 23.20
N HIS A 15 -9.98 -37.32 22.44
CA HIS A 15 -10.56 -35.97 22.35
C HIS A 15 -12.00 -35.97 21.81
N ARG A 16 -12.41 -37.05 21.15
CA ARG A 16 -13.74 -37.23 20.55
C ARG A 16 -14.60 -38.21 21.35
N GLY A 17 -14.19 -38.59 22.56
CA GLY A 17 -14.89 -39.58 23.38
C GLY A 17 -14.86 -40.99 22.80
N LEU A 18 -13.94 -41.26 21.87
CA LEU A 18 -13.76 -42.56 21.23
C LEU A 18 -12.53 -43.28 21.80
N LYS A 19 -12.53 -44.61 21.66
CA LYS A 19 -11.43 -45.46 22.10
C LYS A 19 -10.84 -46.23 20.92
N LEU A 20 -9.53 -46.09 20.73
CA LEU A 20 -8.78 -46.85 19.73
C LEU A 20 -8.35 -48.21 20.29
N VAL A 21 -8.71 -49.28 19.59
CA VAL A 21 -8.26 -50.65 19.81
C VAL A 21 -7.22 -50.99 18.74
N LYS A 22 -6.14 -51.68 19.10
CA LYS A 22 -5.07 -52.10 18.18
C LYS A 22 -4.77 -53.58 18.39
N SER A 23 -4.55 -54.31 17.31
CA SER A 23 -4.17 -55.73 17.38
C SER A 23 -2.77 -55.90 18.00
N ARG A 24 -2.55 -57.00 18.73
CA ARG A 24 -1.24 -57.38 19.30
C ARG A 24 -0.73 -58.66 18.62
N ARG A 25 0.55 -58.73 18.24
CA ARG A 25 1.23 -59.86 17.51
C ARG A 25 1.25 -61.17 18.37
N ARG A 26 1.20 -62.43 17.87
CA ARG A 26 1.14 -63.04 16.51
C ARG A 26 0.64 -64.52 16.54
N LYS A 27 -0.02 -64.96 15.46
CA LYS A 27 0.16 -66.26 14.75
C LYS A 27 0.23 -65.97 13.23
N ALA A 28 0.80 -66.87 12.43
CA ALA A 28 0.84 -66.71 10.97
C ALA A 28 -0.61 -66.67 10.42
N GLY A 29 -0.97 -65.59 9.71
CA GLY A 29 -2.33 -65.32 9.22
C GLY A 29 -3.17 -64.33 10.06
N GLY A 30 -2.61 -63.68 11.09
CA GLY A 30 -3.34 -62.73 11.96
C GLY A 30 -3.34 -61.25 11.48
N ASP A 31 -4.23 -60.46 12.08
CA ASP A 31 -4.59 -59.05 11.79
C ASP A 31 -3.55 -58.00 12.25
N TYR A 32 -2.26 -58.30 12.14
CA TYR A 32 -1.20 -57.48 12.72
C TYR A 32 -1.14 -56.07 12.10
N GLY A 33 -1.29 -55.05 12.95
CA GLY A 33 -1.21 -53.64 12.53
C GLY A 33 -2.56 -53.01 12.21
N ASN A 34 -3.65 -53.74 12.39
CA ASN A 34 -5.01 -53.21 12.24
C ASN A 34 -5.56 -52.61 13.55
N TYR A 35 -6.57 -51.78 13.38
CA TYR A 35 -7.20 -50.96 14.40
C TYR A 35 -8.71 -51.14 14.38
N GLY A 36 -9.34 -50.78 15.49
CA GLY A 36 -10.77 -50.53 15.58
C GLY A 36 -11.05 -49.30 16.43
N LEU A 37 -12.17 -48.64 16.19
CA LEU A 37 -12.67 -47.53 16.99
C LEU A 37 -13.99 -47.91 17.65
N THR A 38 -14.10 -47.66 18.96
CA THR A 38 -15.36 -47.77 19.70
C THR A 38 -15.76 -46.44 20.30
N ASP A 39 -17.04 -46.28 20.62
CA ASP A 39 -17.48 -45.20 21.51
C ASP A 39 -17.09 -45.50 22.97
N ALA A 40 -17.46 -44.60 23.89
CA ALA A 40 -17.23 -44.76 25.32
C ALA A 40 -18.03 -45.94 25.95
N GLY A 41 -19.15 -46.33 25.34
CA GLY A 41 -19.99 -47.45 25.77
C GLY A 41 -19.52 -48.82 25.25
N GLY A 42 -18.53 -48.85 24.35
CA GLY A 42 -17.99 -50.07 23.74
C GLY A 42 -18.65 -50.47 22.42
N THR A 43 -19.54 -49.63 21.86
CA THR A 43 -20.12 -49.85 20.53
C THR A 43 -19.03 -49.77 19.48
N GLN A 44 -18.96 -50.76 18.59
CA GLN A 44 -17.98 -50.83 17.52
C GLN A 44 -18.38 -49.88 16.37
N LEU A 45 -17.52 -48.91 16.05
CA LEU A 45 -17.79 -47.87 15.06
C LEU A 45 -17.04 -48.09 13.74
N LEU A 46 -15.80 -48.58 13.82
CA LEU A 46 -14.95 -48.82 12.65
C LEU A 46 -13.97 -49.94 12.93
N GLY A 47 -13.65 -50.75 11.91
CA GLY A 47 -12.48 -51.65 11.93
C GLY A 47 -12.69 -52.96 12.69
N PHE A 48 -13.92 -53.44 12.80
CA PHE A 48 -14.24 -54.76 13.38
C PHE A 48 -14.84 -55.68 12.32
N GLY A 49 -14.20 -56.82 12.07
CA GLY A 49 -14.67 -57.86 11.16
C GLY A 49 -14.81 -59.21 11.85
N LYS A 50 -15.35 -60.22 11.13
CA LYS A 50 -15.63 -61.57 11.66
C LYS A 50 -14.39 -62.28 12.25
N GLY A 51 -13.18 -61.88 11.86
CA GLY A 51 -11.93 -62.52 12.25
C GLY A 51 -10.93 -61.62 12.99
N GLY A 52 -11.32 -60.41 13.40
CA GLY A 52 -10.42 -59.48 14.10
C GLY A 52 -10.57 -58.03 13.66
N LEU A 53 -9.56 -57.22 13.96
CA LEU A 53 -9.52 -55.83 13.58
C LEU A 53 -9.15 -55.69 12.09
N THR A 54 -9.81 -54.80 11.39
CA THR A 54 -9.69 -54.68 9.93
C THR A 54 -9.27 -53.30 9.44
N ALA A 55 -9.40 -52.24 10.25
CA ALA A 55 -9.07 -50.90 9.76
C ALA A 55 -7.55 -50.67 9.81
N SER A 56 -7.05 -49.98 8.79
CA SER A 56 -5.71 -49.40 8.77
C SER A 56 -5.65 -48.10 9.58
N ALA A 57 -4.43 -47.62 9.83
CA ALA A 57 -4.19 -46.35 10.53
C ALA A 57 -4.82 -45.15 9.78
N ASP A 58 -4.76 -45.15 8.45
CA ASP A 58 -5.26 -44.05 7.62
C ASP A 58 -6.78 -44.02 7.57
N GLU A 59 -7.44 -45.18 7.57
CA GLU A 59 -8.90 -45.28 7.67
C GLU A 59 -9.41 -44.76 9.02
N VAL A 60 -8.70 -45.07 10.11
CA VAL A 60 -8.98 -44.51 11.44
C VAL A 60 -8.81 -42.99 11.43
N GLU A 61 -7.72 -42.46 10.85
CA GLU A 61 -7.50 -41.03 10.77
C GLU A 61 -8.60 -40.32 9.96
N ALA A 62 -8.96 -40.90 8.81
CA ALA A 62 -10.02 -40.37 7.95
C ALA A 62 -11.36 -40.32 8.68
N TYR A 63 -11.71 -41.35 9.46
CA TYR A 63 -12.92 -41.39 10.28
C TYR A 63 -12.91 -40.30 11.36
N LEU A 64 -11.81 -40.16 12.10
CA LEU A 64 -11.67 -39.14 13.15
C LEU A 64 -11.73 -37.71 12.59
N ARG A 65 -11.23 -37.50 11.36
CA ARG A 65 -11.34 -36.22 10.64
C ARG A 65 -12.74 -36.00 10.06
N GLY A 66 -13.42 -37.06 9.64
CA GLY A 66 -14.80 -37.04 9.12
C GLY A 66 -15.83 -36.74 10.19
N ALA A 67 -15.74 -37.37 11.37
CA ALA A 67 -16.63 -37.12 12.51
C ALA A 67 -16.62 -35.64 12.96
N MET A 68 -15.47 -34.97 12.86
CA MET A 68 -15.34 -33.53 13.12
C MET A 68 -16.21 -32.67 12.19
N ARG A 69 -16.54 -33.15 10.97
CA ARG A 69 -17.44 -32.47 10.02
C ARG A 69 -18.93 -32.70 10.31
N SER A 70 -19.27 -33.71 11.11
CA SER A 70 -20.64 -34.04 11.52
C SER A 70 -21.00 -33.32 12.82
N ASP A 71 -20.10 -33.37 13.80
CA ASP A 71 -20.34 -32.83 15.14
C ASP A 71 -20.41 -31.29 15.14
N TRP A 72 -19.64 -30.61 14.30
CA TRP A 72 -19.76 -29.15 14.17
C TRP A 72 -21.10 -28.74 13.52
N LYS A 73 -21.67 -29.56 12.63
CA LYS A 73 -22.97 -29.25 11.97
C LYS A 73 -24.13 -29.37 12.94
N GLU A 74 -24.09 -30.33 13.86
CA GLU A 74 -25.10 -30.48 14.90
C GLU A 74 -24.92 -29.43 16.01
N ALA A 75 -23.69 -29.13 16.43
CA ALA A 75 -23.42 -28.03 17.37
C ALA A 75 -23.85 -26.65 16.83
N ALA A 76 -23.76 -26.44 15.51
CA ALA A 76 -24.18 -25.19 14.86
C ALA A 76 -25.70 -24.98 14.82
N LYS A 77 -26.52 -26.03 15.01
CA LYS A 77 -27.99 -25.91 15.03
C LYS A 77 -28.54 -25.38 16.35
N GLY A 78 -27.80 -25.51 17.45
CA GLY A 78 -28.24 -25.11 18.80
C GLY A 78 -27.79 -23.72 19.25
N LEU A 79 -26.95 -23.03 18.47
CA LEU A 79 -26.51 -21.68 18.80
C LEU A 79 -27.64 -20.68 18.47
N PRO A 80 -27.97 -19.74 19.37
CA PRO A 80 -28.85 -18.63 19.01
C PRO A 80 -28.23 -17.90 17.82
N LYS A 81 -29.05 -17.54 16.82
CA LYS A 81 -28.60 -16.68 15.71
C LYS A 81 -28.14 -15.36 16.31
N ALA A 82 -26.86 -15.26 16.64
CA ALA A 82 -26.24 -14.00 16.98
C ALA A 82 -26.48 -13.07 15.79
N LYS A 83 -27.11 -11.91 16.04
CA LYS A 83 -27.10 -10.82 15.05
C LYS A 83 -25.63 -10.66 14.66
N PRO A 84 -25.28 -10.73 13.36
CA PRO A 84 -23.90 -10.59 12.96
C PRO A 84 -23.42 -9.26 13.53
N ALA A 85 -22.40 -9.31 14.39
CA ALA A 85 -21.67 -8.12 14.75
C ALA A 85 -21.27 -7.45 13.43
N PRO A 86 -21.49 -6.13 13.27
CA PRO A 86 -21.11 -5.47 12.03
C PRO A 86 -19.64 -5.78 11.79
N LYS A 87 -19.34 -6.40 10.64
CA LYS A 87 -17.94 -6.63 10.23
C LYS A 87 -17.20 -5.31 10.47
N PRO A 88 -16.01 -5.32 11.12
CA PRO A 88 -15.21 -4.11 11.22
C PRO A 88 -15.14 -3.53 9.81
N LYS A 89 -15.66 -2.31 9.63
CA LYS A 89 -15.62 -1.67 8.32
C LYS A 89 -14.15 -1.69 7.93
N ALA A 90 -13.81 -2.36 6.83
CA ALA A 90 -12.48 -2.28 6.27
C ALA A 90 -12.11 -0.79 6.26
N PRO A 91 -10.91 -0.41 6.70
CA PRO A 91 -10.51 0.99 6.65
C PRO A 91 -10.83 1.48 5.25
N PRO A 92 -11.55 2.61 5.12
CA PRO A 92 -11.97 3.07 3.81
C PRO A 92 -10.73 3.10 2.93
N LYS A 93 -10.77 2.37 1.80
CA LYS A 93 -9.69 2.45 0.81
C LYS A 93 -9.40 3.94 0.63
N PRO A 94 -8.14 4.40 0.78
CA PRO A 94 -7.84 5.82 0.66
C PRO A 94 -8.44 6.28 -0.65
N LYS A 95 -9.45 7.15 -0.57
CA LYS A 95 -10.02 7.75 -1.76
C LYS A 95 -8.89 8.59 -2.33
N LEU A 96 -8.27 8.10 -3.41
CA LEU A 96 -7.32 8.90 -4.17
C LEU A 96 -8.07 10.19 -4.51
N LYS A 97 -7.57 11.31 -3.99
CA LYS A 97 -8.09 12.62 -4.37
C LYS A 97 -8.02 12.68 -5.90
N LYS A 98 -9.10 13.13 -6.56
CA LYS A 98 -9.07 13.36 -8.00
C LYS A 98 -7.85 14.23 -8.31
N LEU A 99 -6.92 13.72 -9.11
CA LEU A 99 -5.77 14.48 -9.57
C LEU A 99 -6.27 15.57 -10.50
N LYS A 100 -5.91 16.82 -10.20
CA LYS A 100 -6.16 17.94 -11.09
C LYS A 100 -4.91 18.11 -11.95
N ILE A 101 -5.05 17.90 -13.26
CA ILE A 101 -3.98 18.17 -14.22
C ILE A 101 -4.17 19.59 -14.71
N GLU A 102 -3.14 20.42 -14.55
CA GLU A 102 -3.10 21.81 -15.03
C GLU A 102 -1.86 21.99 -15.92
N ASN A 103 -1.91 22.98 -16.80
CA ASN A 103 -0.82 23.28 -17.74
C ASN A 103 -0.34 24.71 -17.49
N LEU A 104 0.98 24.87 -17.32
CA LEU A 104 1.61 26.15 -16.98
C LEU A 104 1.43 27.20 -18.09
N LEU A 105 1.37 26.76 -19.34
CA LEU A 105 1.28 27.58 -20.55
C LEU A 105 -0.16 27.85 -20.98
N ALA A 106 -1.14 27.17 -20.37
CA ALA A 106 -2.55 27.37 -20.69
C ALA A 106 -3.20 28.36 -19.72
N LYS A 107 -4.22 29.09 -20.21
CA LYS A 107 -5.06 30.00 -19.41
C LYS A 107 -4.20 31.00 -18.61
N LEU A 108 -3.25 31.63 -19.30
CA LEU A 108 -2.37 32.62 -18.70
C LEU A 108 -3.20 33.83 -18.25
N PRO A 109 -2.95 34.36 -17.03
CA PRO A 109 -3.50 35.64 -16.62
C PRO A 109 -2.97 36.76 -17.52
N SER A 110 -3.71 37.86 -17.64
CA SER A 110 -3.21 39.03 -18.35
C SER A 110 -2.12 39.73 -17.52
N ALA A 111 -0.89 39.75 -18.04
CA ALA A 111 0.24 40.45 -17.44
C ALA A 111 0.51 41.82 -18.11
N LYS A 112 -0.51 42.49 -18.67
CA LYS A 112 -0.32 43.74 -19.43
C LYS A 112 0.11 44.94 -18.59
N ARG A 113 -0.21 44.95 -17.29
CA ARG A 113 0.05 46.10 -16.40
C ARG A 113 1.16 45.82 -15.38
N SER A 114 1.24 44.58 -14.93
CA SER A 114 2.22 44.10 -13.98
C SER A 114 2.40 42.61 -14.17
N GLU A 115 3.53 42.09 -13.71
CA GLU A 115 3.74 40.65 -13.61
C GLU A 115 2.68 40.01 -12.71
N VAL A 116 2.37 38.75 -12.98
CA VAL A 116 1.41 37.96 -12.22
C VAL A 116 2.10 36.74 -11.62
N PHE A 117 2.10 36.68 -10.29
CA PHE A 117 2.66 35.59 -9.50
C PHE A 117 1.53 34.66 -9.04
N THR A 118 1.61 33.39 -9.40
CA THR A 118 0.62 32.38 -9.03
C THR A 118 1.31 31.25 -8.26
N GLN A 119 1.04 31.15 -6.97
CA GLN A 119 1.50 30.00 -6.19
C GLN A 119 0.79 28.72 -6.65
N LEU A 120 1.57 27.73 -7.07
CA LEU A 120 1.09 26.45 -7.59
C LEU A 120 1.08 25.37 -6.50
N ALA A 121 2.11 25.35 -5.66
CA ALA A 121 2.27 24.41 -4.57
C ALA A 121 3.16 25.00 -3.46
N SER A 122 3.03 24.46 -2.26
CA SER A 122 3.88 24.80 -1.12
C SER A 122 3.97 23.63 -0.16
N ALA A 123 5.15 23.39 0.39
CA ALA A 123 5.38 22.38 1.43
C ALA A 123 6.58 22.77 2.29
N GLY A 124 6.36 22.98 3.59
CA GLY A 124 7.42 23.44 4.50
C GLY A 124 8.02 24.76 4.03
N ARG A 125 9.33 24.77 3.77
CA ARG A 125 10.06 25.93 3.25
C ARG A 125 10.17 25.97 1.72
N VAL A 126 9.45 25.09 1.01
CA VAL A 126 9.43 25.06 -0.45
C VAL A 126 8.17 25.76 -0.96
N ARG A 127 8.33 26.68 -1.92
CA ARG A 127 7.24 27.33 -2.65
C ARG A 127 7.49 27.17 -4.15
N VAL A 128 6.45 26.78 -4.89
CA VAL A 128 6.49 26.66 -6.35
C VAL A 128 5.52 27.69 -6.93
N GLU A 129 5.99 28.54 -7.82
CA GLU A 129 5.23 29.64 -8.42
C GLU A 129 5.33 29.65 -9.94
N ARG A 130 4.24 30.02 -10.61
CA ARG A 130 4.26 30.48 -11.99
C ARG A 130 4.31 32.00 -12.00
N ILE A 131 5.25 32.55 -12.76
CA ILE A 131 5.33 33.99 -13.00
C ILE A 131 5.00 34.23 -14.46
N VAL A 132 4.14 35.22 -14.73
CA VAL A 132 3.83 35.66 -16.10
C VAL A 132 4.16 37.13 -16.22
N SER A 133 5.06 37.45 -17.13
CA SER A 133 5.44 38.79 -17.52
C SER A 133 4.92 39.09 -18.93
N GLY A 134 4.81 40.37 -19.28
CA GLY A 134 4.35 40.87 -20.58
C GLY A 134 5.09 42.15 -20.94
N GLY A 135 6.43 42.10 -20.94
CA GLY A 135 7.32 43.20 -21.30
C GLY A 135 7.85 44.04 -20.13
N GLN A 136 7.61 43.64 -18.88
CA GLN A 136 8.19 44.32 -17.73
C GLN A 136 9.70 44.11 -17.62
N ALA A 137 10.35 45.07 -16.97
CA ALA A 137 11.71 44.96 -16.46
C ALA A 137 11.74 45.46 -15.01
N THR A 138 12.70 44.95 -14.25
CA THR A 138 12.95 45.37 -12.87
C THR A 138 13.52 46.79 -12.86
N PRO A 139 12.95 47.75 -12.11
CA PRO A 139 13.54 49.08 -11.98
C PRO A 139 14.97 49.02 -11.42
N GLU A 140 15.86 49.84 -11.95
CA GLU A 140 17.28 49.82 -11.61
C GLU A 140 17.53 50.03 -10.10
N ASP A 141 16.73 50.90 -9.45
CA ASP A 141 16.82 51.21 -8.02
C ASP A 141 16.17 50.15 -7.10
N LYS A 142 15.53 49.12 -7.67
CA LYS A 142 14.75 48.11 -6.92
C LYS A 142 15.08 46.68 -7.36
N PRO A 143 16.34 46.22 -7.18
CA PRO A 143 16.66 44.82 -7.42
C PRO A 143 15.83 43.89 -6.55
N PHE A 144 15.61 42.69 -7.06
CA PHE A 144 15.21 41.58 -6.22
C PHE A 144 16.35 41.17 -5.30
N LYS A 145 16.02 40.88 -4.05
CA LYS A 145 16.90 40.28 -3.05
C LYS A 145 16.02 39.54 -2.05
N GLN A 146 16.06 38.22 -2.09
CA GLN A 146 15.18 37.36 -1.28
C GLN A 146 16.01 36.53 -0.30
N ASP A 147 15.40 36.14 0.82
CA ASP A 147 16.07 35.34 1.86
C ASP A 147 16.14 33.83 1.53
N ALA A 148 15.40 33.39 0.53
CA ALA A 148 15.40 32.00 0.04
C ALA A 148 16.22 31.88 -1.24
N ASP A 149 16.79 30.69 -1.47
CA ASP A 149 17.31 30.33 -2.78
C ASP A 149 16.15 30.24 -3.76
N GLU A 150 16.40 30.60 -5.01
CA GLU A 150 15.43 30.52 -6.10
C GLU A 150 16.03 29.76 -7.28
N TRP A 151 15.45 28.60 -7.61
CA TRP A 151 15.67 27.98 -8.90
C TRP A 151 14.55 28.42 -9.84
N VAL A 152 14.91 28.99 -10.98
CA VAL A 152 13.94 29.51 -11.96
C VAL A 152 14.28 28.99 -13.35
N VAL A 153 13.24 28.64 -14.12
CA VAL A 153 13.33 28.23 -15.53
C VAL A 153 12.38 29.07 -16.39
N LEU A 154 12.86 29.47 -17.56
CA LEU A 154 12.05 30.11 -18.59
C LEU A 154 11.32 29.04 -19.41
N LEU A 155 9.99 29.11 -19.50
CA LEU A 155 9.17 28.12 -20.20
C LEU A 155 8.64 28.61 -21.56
N ALA A 156 8.46 29.92 -21.72
CA ALA A 156 7.98 30.55 -22.95
C ALA A 156 8.39 32.03 -22.99
N GLY A 157 8.41 32.63 -24.18
CA GLY A 157 8.90 33.97 -24.41
C GLY A 157 10.42 34.07 -24.38
N SER A 158 10.92 35.27 -24.14
CA SER A 158 12.32 35.59 -23.96
C SER A 158 12.53 36.44 -22.70
N ALA A 159 13.74 36.40 -22.15
CA ALA A 159 14.12 37.26 -21.04
C ALA A 159 15.62 37.58 -21.02
N ALA A 160 16.00 38.53 -20.16
CA ALA A 160 17.38 38.73 -19.75
C ALA A 160 17.45 39.03 -18.25
N ILE A 161 18.51 38.55 -17.62
CA ILE A 161 18.76 38.71 -16.20
C ILE A 161 20.19 39.24 -15.98
N ARG A 162 20.35 40.09 -14.97
CA ARG A 162 21.64 40.62 -14.54
C ARG A 162 21.77 40.46 -13.03
N PHE A 163 22.96 40.10 -12.56
CA PHE A 163 23.31 40.10 -11.15
C PHE A 163 24.15 41.34 -10.80
N GLU A 164 24.24 41.64 -9.51
CA GLU A 164 25.19 42.66 -9.03
C GLU A 164 26.61 42.31 -9.50
N ASP A 165 27.29 43.28 -10.08
CA ASP A 165 28.64 43.16 -10.65
C ASP A 165 28.83 42.08 -11.74
N SER A 166 27.75 41.66 -12.42
CA SER A 166 27.81 40.75 -13.57
C SER A 166 27.34 41.40 -14.87
N GLU A 167 27.77 40.82 -15.98
CA GLU A 167 27.15 41.06 -17.29
C GLU A 167 25.71 40.54 -17.31
N GLU A 168 24.92 41.09 -18.24
CA GLU A 168 23.59 40.58 -18.55
C GLU A 168 23.67 39.23 -19.26
N ALA A 169 22.80 38.30 -18.88
CA ALA A 169 22.61 37.01 -19.52
C ALA A 169 21.22 36.93 -20.16
N ALA A 170 21.17 36.62 -21.46
CA ALA A 170 19.92 36.32 -22.16
C ALA A 170 19.47 34.89 -21.84
N LEU A 171 18.15 34.71 -21.72
CA LEU A 171 17.51 33.42 -21.45
C LEU A 171 16.50 33.10 -22.55
N MET A 172 16.53 31.86 -23.00
CA MET A 172 15.60 31.24 -23.94
C MET A 172 14.78 30.15 -23.25
N PRO A 173 13.64 29.73 -23.81
CA PRO A 173 12.84 28.66 -23.23
C PRO A 173 13.66 27.38 -23.00
N GLY A 174 13.64 26.89 -21.77
CA GLY A 174 14.44 25.76 -21.30
C GLY A 174 15.67 26.18 -20.47
N ASP A 175 16.14 27.41 -20.60
CA ASP A 175 17.23 27.93 -19.78
C ASP A 175 16.76 28.12 -18.34
N HIS A 176 17.63 27.74 -17.40
CA HIS A 176 17.36 27.83 -15.98
C HIS A 176 18.60 28.27 -15.23
N LEU A 177 18.39 28.80 -14.03
CA LEU A 177 19.46 29.22 -13.15
C LEU A 177 19.06 29.02 -11.68
N LEU A 178 20.08 28.98 -10.83
CA LEU A 178 19.92 29.06 -9.38
C LEU A 178 20.41 30.44 -8.94
N ILE A 179 19.54 31.16 -8.24
CA ILE A 179 19.81 32.44 -7.60
C ILE A 179 19.96 32.17 -6.09
N PRO A 180 21.18 32.25 -5.53
CA PRO A 180 21.36 32.04 -4.10
C PRO A 180 20.65 33.12 -3.27
N ALA A 181 20.23 32.75 -2.06
CA ALA A 181 19.66 33.67 -1.08
C ALA A 181 20.55 34.90 -0.86
N GLY A 182 19.92 36.07 -0.78
CA GLY A 182 20.60 37.35 -0.61
C GLY A 182 21.26 37.90 -1.87
N THR A 183 21.14 37.23 -3.02
CA THR A 183 21.71 37.72 -4.29
C THR A 183 20.85 38.82 -4.90
N ARG A 184 21.46 39.99 -5.15
CA ARG A 184 20.80 41.09 -5.86
C ARG A 184 20.78 40.80 -7.36
N HIS A 185 19.60 40.89 -7.95
CA HIS A 185 19.42 40.64 -9.38
C HIS A 185 18.27 41.46 -9.97
N TRP A 186 18.31 41.62 -11.29
CA TRP A 186 17.32 42.33 -12.09
C TRP A 186 16.91 41.44 -13.26
N VAL A 187 15.61 41.29 -13.48
CA VAL A 187 15.11 40.91 -14.80
C VAL A 187 15.14 42.17 -15.66
N THR A 188 16.13 42.29 -16.54
CA THR A 188 16.39 43.51 -17.32
C THR A 188 15.49 43.60 -18.55
N ARG A 189 14.99 42.45 -19.04
CA ARG A 189 14.04 42.39 -20.15
C ARG A 189 13.14 41.16 -20.02
N THR A 190 11.87 41.32 -20.41
CA THR A 190 10.98 40.22 -20.79
C THR A 190 10.42 40.50 -22.18
N ASP A 191 9.79 39.49 -22.79
CA ASP A 191 9.28 39.60 -24.16
C ASP A 191 8.17 40.66 -24.24
N PRO A 192 8.28 41.63 -25.16
CA PRO A 192 7.27 42.70 -25.29
C PRO A 192 6.03 42.26 -26.08
N ASP A 193 6.16 41.21 -26.91
CA ASP A 193 5.15 40.84 -27.90
C ASP A 193 4.35 39.60 -27.48
N GLU A 194 4.94 38.71 -26.68
CA GLU A 194 4.27 37.54 -26.11
C GLU A 194 4.48 37.38 -24.59
N PRO A 195 3.64 36.61 -23.88
CA PRO A 195 3.85 36.37 -22.46
C PRO A 195 5.15 35.59 -22.18
N THR A 196 6.02 36.16 -21.36
CA THR A 196 7.14 35.43 -20.77
C THR A 196 6.63 34.62 -19.58
N VAL A 197 6.78 33.30 -19.63
CA VAL A 197 6.29 32.39 -18.58
C VAL A 197 7.45 31.74 -17.87
N TRP A 198 7.48 31.85 -16.55
CA TRP A 198 8.49 31.26 -15.68
C TRP A 198 7.88 30.23 -14.74
N LEU A 199 8.70 29.26 -14.34
CA LEU A 199 8.46 28.43 -13.17
C LEU A 199 9.59 28.71 -12.17
N ALA A 200 9.22 29.21 -10.99
CA ALA A 200 10.14 29.48 -9.90
C ALA A 200 9.90 28.50 -8.75
N VAL A 201 10.97 28.00 -8.17
CA VAL A 201 10.98 27.15 -6.99
C VAL A 201 11.87 27.81 -5.96
N HIS A 202 11.27 28.27 -4.87
CA HIS A 202 11.97 28.89 -3.75
C HIS A 202 12.14 27.89 -2.62
N PHE A 203 13.33 27.82 -2.02
CA PHE A 203 13.65 26.90 -0.92
C PHE A 203 14.78 27.43 -0.03
N GLY A 204 14.85 26.91 1.21
CA GLY A 204 15.82 27.33 2.24
C GLY A 204 15.18 27.50 3.61
#